data_AF-A0A2E1LX61-F1
#
_entry.id   AF-A0A2E1LX61-F1
#
_cell.length_a   1.000
_cell.length_b   1.000
_cell.length_c   1.000
_cell.angle_alpha   90.00
_cell.angle_beta   90.00
_cell.angle_gamma   90.00
#
_symmetry.space_group_name_H-M   'P 1'
#
loop_
_entity.id
_entity.type
_entity.pdbx_description
1 polymer ?
#
loop_
_entity_poly.entity_id
_entity_poly.type
_entity_poly.pdbx_seq_one_letter_code
_entity_poly.pdbx_strand_id
1 'polypeptide(L)'
;MTSHQPSSSFAFRFVWAFAAVCLSAISLTSCLNDDNLIGENCYDEILNNGEELVDCGGPICEPCDPCENGEWNPLLGEQWVDCGGSCAPCDTDFNGVLDEGESGIDCGCDGCPACPELCGDGLLNGYEQEVDCGGVDCDPCPSCTDGELNGDETGIDCGGNNCDPCECLCDCTNGIQDGLEDYIDCGGPNCEPCAAEISWSSFGIQYLGDALASAVIVGSNLQIQGTSLTGAQIGFVIAEPVDGWSNGVVVPLNPSSLPQAGAYTATDGGSYTTLQGGNTTFQINYIDPVSGGYVVGTFQGSMQDALGNTITVSGGQYAMPID
;
A
#
# COMPACT_ATOMS: atom_id res chain seq x y z
N MET A 1 8.58 -56.42 -91.14
CA MET A 1 9.03 -55.01 -91.15
C MET A 1 7.94 -54.22 -90.42
N THR A 2 8.00 -54.24 -89.10
CA THR A 2 8.45 -53.12 -88.22
C THR A 2 7.36 -52.06 -88.01
N SER A 3 6.64 -52.18 -86.90
CA SER A 3 6.17 -51.01 -86.15
C SER A 3 6.55 -51.20 -84.68
N HIS A 4 7.55 -50.41 -84.26
CA HIS A 4 7.97 -50.23 -82.87
C HIS A 4 7.11 -49.14 -82.22
N GLN A 5 6.75 -49.39 -80.94
CA GLN A 5 6.52 -48.42 -79.85
C GLN A 5 5.26 -47.50 -79.95
N PRO A 6 4.66 -47.03 -78.82
CA PRO A 6 5.31 -46.78 -77.54
C PRO A 6 4.70 -47.51 -76.33
N SER A 7 5.62 -47.94 -75.46
CA SER A 7 5.39 -48.14 -74.03
C SER A 7 4.92 -46.83 -73.38
N SER A 8 3.61 -46.67 -73.22
CA SER A 8 3.05 -45.64 -72.37
C SER A 8 3.15 -46.08 -70.91
N SER A 9 4.16 -45.49 -70.26
CA SER A 9 4.57 -45.70 -68.88
C SER A 9 3.40 -45.86 -67.90
N PHE A 10 3.36 -47.01 -67.24
CA PHE A 10 2.52 -47.29 -66.07
C PHE A 10 2.69 -46.22 -64.97
N ALA A 11 3.85 -45.56 -64.90
CA ALA A 11 4.11 -44.48 -63.96
C ALA A 11 3.30 -43.21 -64.24
N PHE A 12 2.96 -42.92 -65.51
CA PHE A 12 2.22 -41.69 -65.86
C PHE A 12 0.76 -41.73 -65.40
N ARG A 13 0.16 -42.93 -65.34
CA ARG A 13 -1.21 -43.13 -64.83
C ARG A 13 -1.28 -43.06 -63.30
N PHE A 14 -0.23 -43.50 -62.62
CA PHE A 14 -0.14 -43.45 -61.16
C PHE A 14 0.06 -42.01 -60.65
N VAL A 15 0.88 -41.21 -61.34
CA VAL A 15 1.13 -39.80 -60.97
C VAL A 15 -0.14 -38.93 -61.13
N TRP A 16 -0.94 -39.15 -62.17
CA TRP A 16 -2.21 -38.44 -62.35
C TRP A 16 -3.29 -38.89 -61.36
N ALA A 17 -3.35 -40.18 -61.01
CA ALA A 17 -4.25 -40.67 -59.98
C ALA A 17 -3.89 -40.12 -58.59
N PHE A 18 -2.59 -40.06 -58.25
CA PHE A 18 -2.12 -39.46 -57.01
C PHE A 18 -2.35 -37.94 -56.99
N ALA A 19 -2.07 -37.23 -58.08
CA ALA A 19 -2.33 -35.79 -58.18
C ALA A 19 -3.82 -35.45 -58.08
N ALA A 20 -4.71 -36.27 -58.65
CA ALA A 20 -6.16 -36.10 -58.53
C ALA A 20 -6.64 -36.37 -57.09
N VAL A 21 -6.12 -37.40 -56.43
CA VAL A 21 -6.43 -37.72 -55.02
C VAL A 21 -5.90 -36.62 -54.08
N CYS A 22 -4.70 -36.08 -54.34
CA CYS A 22 -4.15 -34.96 -53.59
C CYS A 22 -4.91 -33.65 -53.86
N LEU A 23 -5.37 -33.37 -55.09
CA LEU A 23 -6.22 -32.20 -55.36
C LEU A 23 -7.60 -32.33 -54.71
N SER A 24 -8.18 -33.54 -54.65
CA SER A 24 -9.42 -33.80 -53.92
C SER A 24 -9.23 -33.75 -52.39
N ALA A 25 -8.05 -34.09 -51.89
CA ALA A 25 -7.73 -33.95 -50.47
C ALA A 25 -7.51 -32.48 -50.06
N ILE A 26 -6.99 -31.64 -50.96
CA ILE A 26 -6.81 -30.18 -50.73
C ILE A 26 -8.13 -29.41 -50.87
N SER A 27 -9.12 -29.94 -51.62
CA SER A 27 -10.44 -29.31 -51.77
C SER A 27 -11.48 -29.78 -50.72
N LEU A 28 -11.11 -30.71 -49.84
CA LEU A 28 -11.94 -31.15 -48.71
C LEU A 28 -11.52 -30.55 -47.36
N THR A 29 -10.45 -29.74 -47.31
CA THR A 29 -10.07 -28.97 -46.12
C THR A 29 -10.81 -27.62 -46.00
N SER A 30 -11.98 -27.48 -46.64
CA SER A 30 -12.71 -26.20 -46.70
C SER A 30 -14.22 -26.36 -46.62
N CYS A 31 -14.70 -27.23 -45.72
CA CYS A 31 -16.12 -27.26 -45.33
C CYS A 31 -16.26 -27.35 -43.81
N LEU A 32 -15.76 -26.34 -43.09
CA LEU A 32 -16.58 -25.78 -42.01
C LEU A 32 -17.56 -24.85 -42.72
N ASN A 33 -18.78 -25.33 -42.96
CA ASN A 33 -19.88 -24.49 -43.45
C ASN A 33 -20.44 -23.76 -42.23
N ASP A 34 -20.89 -22.50 -42.37
CA ASP A 34 -21.55 -21.76 -41.29
C ASP A 34 -22.80 -22.50 -40.76
N ASP A 35 -23.39 -23.41 -41.54
CA ASP A 35 -24.48 -24.31 -41.11
C ASP A 35 -24.02 -25.45 -40.17
N ASN A 36 -22.71 -25.63 -39.95
CA ASN A 36 -22.10 -26.57 -38.99
C ASN A 36 -21.39 -25.87 -37.83
N LEU A 37 -21.50 -24.54 -37.72
CA LEU A 37 -21.25 -23.87 -36.45
C LEU A 37 -22.36 -24.29 -35.49
N ILE A 38 -21.99 -24.76 -34.30
CA ILE A 38 -22.94 -24.82 -33.20
C ILE A 38 -23.46 -23.38 -33.05
N GLY A 39 -24.74 -23.14 -33.33
CA GLY A 39 -25.33 -21.81 -33.17
C GLY A 39 -25.28 -21.39 -31.70
N GLU A 40 -25.49 -20.10 -31.42
CA GLU A 40 -25.50 -19.56 -30.05
C GLU A 40 -26.31 -20.49 -29.12
N ASN A 41 -25.59 -21.15 -28.21
CA ASN A 41 -26.14 -22.03 -27.21
C ASN A 41 -25.47 -21.71 -25.87
N CYS A 42 -26.05 -22.26 -24.81
CA CYS A 42 -25.70 -22.03 -23.42
C CYS A 42 -24.83 -23.15 -22.83
N TYR A 43 -24.41 -24.14 -23.62
CA TYR A 43 -23.76 -25.35 -23.09
C TYR A 43 -22.55 -25.65 -23.98
N ASP A 44 -21.58 -24.76 -23.95
CA ASP A 44 -20.34 -24.83 -24.71
C ASP A 44 -19.06 -24.64 -23.87
N GLU A 45 -19.20 -24.64 -22.54
CA GLU A 45 -18.12 -24.57 -21.54
C GLU A 45 -17.25 -23.31 -21.65
N ILE A 46 -17.77 -22.24 -22.27
CA ILE A 46 -17.07 -20.95 -22.40
C ILE A 46 -18.01 -19.79 -22.10
N LEU A 47 -17.54 -18.76 -21.38
CA LEU A 47 -18.35 -17.57 -21.07
C LEU A 47 -18.62 -16.73 -22.32
N ASN A 48 -19.79 -16.88 -22.94
CA ASN A 48 -20.17 -16.16 -24.17
C ASN A 48 -21.68 -15.79 -24.22
N ASN A 49 -22.17 -15.31 -25.36
CA ASN A 49 -23.61 -15.12 -25.65
C ASN A 49 -24.46 -14.35 -24.61
N GLY A 50 -23.83 -13.55 -23.74
CA GLY A 50 -24.49 -12.78 -22.68
C GLY A 50 -24.67 -13.54 -21.36
N GLU A 51 -23.97 -14.65 -21.17
CA GLU A 51 -23.87 -15.41 -19.92
C GLU A 51 -23.30 -14.60 -18.76
N GLU A 52 -23.73 -14.95 -17.54
CA GLU A 52 -23.21 -14.37 -16.29
C GLU A 52 -22.05 -15.19 -15.74
N LEU A 53 -22.15 -16.53 -15.80
CA LEU A 53 -21.05 -17.48 -15.58
C LEU A 53 -21.06 -18.52 -16.72
N VAL A 54 -20.01 -19.31 -16.84
CA VAL A 54 -19.88 -20.32 -17.91
C VAL A 54 -21.14 -21.21 -17.94
N ASP A 55 -21.82 -21.24 -19.08
CA ASP A 55 -23.04 -22.04 -19.32
C ASP A 55 -24.26 -21.69 -18.44
N CYS A 56 -24.33 -20.48 -17.87
CA CYS A 56 -25.52 -20.00 -17.14
C CYS A 56 -25.70 -18.46 -17.12
N GLY A 57 -26.92 -18.02 -16.81
CA GLY A 57 -27.27 -16.60 -16.72
C GLY A 57 -27.44 -15.90 -18.07
N GLY A 58 -28.12 -14.75 -18.07
CA GLY A 58 -28.37 -14.01 -19.31
C GLY A 58 -29.57 -14.48 -20.15
N PRO A 59 -29.68 -14.04 -21.42
CA PRO A 59 -30.92 -14.10 -22.19
C PRO A 59 -31.25 -15.48 -22.79
N ILE A 60 -30.26 -16.37 -22.91
CA ILE A 60 -30.41 -17.69 -23.56
C ILE A 60 -30.21 -18.87 -22.60
N CYS A 61 -29.82 -18.60 -21.36
CA CYS A 61 -29.54 -19.59 -20.32
C CYS A 61 -30.55 -19.54 -19.18
N GLU A 62 -30.61 -20.64 -18.42
CA GLU A 62 -31.24 -20.60 -17.10
C GLU A 62 -30.39 -19.76 -16.14
N PRO A 63 -30.98 -19.16 -15.09
CA PRO A 63 -30.24 -18.45 -14.07
C PRO A 63 -29.14 -19.32 -13.47
N CYS A 64 -27.99 -18.71 -13.15
CA CYS A 64 -26.90 -19.41 -12.49
C CYS A 64 -27.31 -19.99 -11.13
N ASP A 65 -26.68 -21.10 -10.75
CA ASP A 65 -26.83 -21.66 -9.43
C ASP A 65 -26.22 -20.66 -8.42
N PRO A 66 -27.01 -20.12 -7.47
CA PRO A 66 -26.47 -19.22 -6.46
C PRO A 66 -25.40 -19.86 -5.58
N CYS A 67 -25.31 -21.20 -5.56
CA CYS A 67 -24.31 -21.94 -4.80
C CYS A 67 -22.95 -22.08 -5.50
N GLU A 68 -22.75 -21.45 -6.66
CA GLU A 68 -21.49 -21.52 -7.42
C GLU A 68 -21.11 -20.16 -8.04
N ASN A 69 -21.62 -19.05 -7.47
CA ASN A 69 -21.45 -17.72 -8.04
C ASN A 69 -20.37 -16.87 -7.38
N GLY A 70 -19.75 -17.36 -6.30
CA GLY A 70 -18.70 -16.67 -5.55
C GLY A 70 -19.21 -15.49 -4.73
N GLU A 71 -20.53 -15.32 -4.61
CA GLU A 71 -21.15 -14.26 -3.82
C GLU A 71 -21.81 -14.84 -2.57
N TRP A 72 -21.75 -14.11 -1.46
CA TRP A 72 -22.53 -14.49 -0.27
C TRP A 72 -23.94 -13.93 -0.36
N ASN A 73 -24.93 -14.82 -0.49
CA ASN A 73 -26.34 -14.51 -0.68
C ASN A 73 -27.19 -14.89 0.56
N PRO A 74 -27.10 -14.14 1.69
CA PRO A 74 -27.81 -14.49 2.93
C PRO A 74 -29.34 -14.52 2.78
N LEU A 75 -29.89 -13.79 1.79
CA LEU A 75 -31.33 -13.79 1.50
C LEU A 75 -31.81 -15.09 0.83
N LEU A 76 -30.93 -15.84 0.18
CA LEU A 76 -31.21 -17.15 -0.39
C LEU A 76 -30.93 -18.29 0.62
N GLY A 77 -30.42 -17.95 1.80
CA GLY A 77 -30.21 -18.87 2.92
C GLY A 77 -28.80 -19.44 3.01
N GLU A 78 -27.86 -18.93 2.21
CA GLU A 78 -26.43 -19.22 2.38
C GLU A 78 -25.94 -18.77 3.76
N GLN A 79 -25.13 -19.63 4.37
CA GLN A 79 -24.47 -19.36 5.64
C GLN A 79 -23.15 -18.63 5.43
N TRP A 80 -22.45 -18.95 4.34
CA TRP A 80 -21.22 -18.31 3.88
C TRP A 80 -21.17 -18.37 2.34
N VAL A 81 -20.13 -17.82 1.70
CA VAL A 81 -20.04 -17.76 0.22
C VAL A 81 -20.30 -19.15 -0.38
N ASP A 82 -21.32 -19.25 -1.25
CA ASP A 82 -21.70 -20.46 -1.99
C ASP A 82 -22.08 -21.70 -1.14
N CYS A 83 -22.30 -21.57 0.18
CA CYS A 83 -22.59 -22.72 1.04
C CYS A 83 -23.65 -22.46 2.12
N GLY A 84 -24.27 -23.54 2.60
CA GLY A 84 -25.36 -23.52 3.58
C GLY A 84 -26.75 -23.33 2.97
N GLY A 85 -27.79 -23.55 3.78
CA GLY A 85 -29.18 -23.40 3.34
C GLY A 85 -29.61 -24.42 2.29
N SER A 86 -29.86 -23.95 1.07
CA SER A 86 -30.14 -24.80 -0.10
C SER A 86 -28.89 -25.36 -0.78
N CYS A 87 -27.72 -24.82 -0.45
CA CYS A 87 -26.41 -25.26 -0.96
C CYS A 87 -25.85 -26.43 -0.15
N ALA A 88 -24.69 -26.93 -0.54
CA ALA A 88 -23.95 -27.89 0.27
C ALA A 88 -23.59 -27.29 1.64
N PRO A 89 -23.49 -28.10 2.72
CA PRO A 89 -22.97 -27.60 4.00
C PRO A 89 -21.60 -26.96 3.83
N CYS A 90 -21.34 -25.86 4.52
CA CYS A 90 -20.03 -25.21 4.50
C CYS A 90 -18.96 -26.13 5.10
N ASP A 91 -17.77 -26.10 4.49
CA ASP A 91 -16.60 -26.80 5.01
C ASP A 91 -16.07 -26.08 6.26
N THR A 92 -15.43 -26.82 7.16
CA THR A 92 -15.01 -26.29 8.47
C THR A 92 -13.85 -25.29 8.39
N ASP A 93 -13.17 -25.22 7.26
CA ASP A 93 -12.09 -24.27 6.97
C ASP A 93 -12.58 -23.04 6.18
N PHE A 94 -13.89 -22.98 5.87
CA PHE A 94 -14.50 -21.87 5.15
C PHE A 94 -16.02 -21.83 5.41
N ASN A 95 -16.42 -21.36 6.59
CA ASN A 95 -17.81 -21.25 7.01
C ASN A 95 -18.17 -19.95 7.75
N GLY A 96 -17.25 -18.99 7.81
CA GLY A 96 -17.46 -17.70 8.45
C GLY A 96 -17.50 -17.76 9.98
N VAL A 97 -16.99 -18.82 10.59
CA VAL A 97 -16.85 -18.92 12.05
C VAL A 97 -15.45 -19.37 12.45
N LEU A 98 -15.01 -18.99 13.65
CA LEU A 98 -13.73 -19.45 14.19
C LEU A 98 -13.84 -20.89 14.71
N ASP A 99 -13.22 -21.83 14.00
CA ASP A 99 -13.22 -23.25 14.30
C ASP A 99 -11.93 -23.76 15.00
N GLU A 100 -11.95 -25.03 15.45
CA GLU A 100 -10.77 -25.63 16.11
C GLU A 100 -9.64 -25.86 15.09
N GLY A 101 -8.52 -25.16 15.28
CA GLY A 101 -7.34 -25.27 14.42
C GLY A 101 -7.08 -24.01 13.59
N GLU A 102 -8.05 -23.11 13.54
CA GLU A 102 -7.92 -21.77 12.99
C GLU A 102 -7.25 -20.82 13.97
N SER A 103 -6.49 -19.87 13.42
CA SER A 103 -5.92 -18.78 14.21
C SER A 103 -6.82 -17.54 14.20
N GLY A 104 -7.55 -17.31 13.10
CA GLY A 104 -8.62 -16.33 12.91
C GLY A 104 -9.72 -16.95 12.03
N ILE A 105 -10.87 -16.30 11.87
CA ILE A 105 -12.02 -16.86 11.15
C ILE A 105 -11.60 -17.30 9.73
N ASP A 106 -11.78 -18.58 9.40
CA ASP A 106 -11.42 -19.20 8.11
C ASP A 106 -9.93 -19.04 7.69
N CYS A 107 -9.00 -18.86 8.64
CA CYS A 107 -7.58 -18.65 8.34
C CYS A 107 -6.58 -19.29 9.32
N GLY A 108 -5.36 -19.51 8.84
CA GLY A 108 -4.22 -19.98 9.65
C GLY A 108 -4.27 -21.46 10.06
N CYS A 109 -5.19 -22.23 9.50
CA CYS A 109 -5.26 -23.69 9.57
C CYS A 109 -4.58 -24.40 8.37
N ASP A 110 -4.47 -25.72 8.44
CA ASP A 110 -3.96 -26.56 7.33
C ASP A 110 -5.02 -26.65 6.21
N GLY A 111 -4.78 -25.94 5.11
CA GLY A 111 -5.73 -25.82 3.98
C GLY A 111 -6.30 -24.42 3.79
N CYS A 112 -6.14 -23.55 4.80
CA CYS A 112 -6.73 -22.23 4.86
C CYS A 112 -5.75 -21.15 4.36
N PRO A 113 -6.24 -19.99 3.89
CA PRO A 113 -5.41 -18.84 3.60
C PRO A 113 -4.70 -18.30 4.86
N ALA A 114 -3.67 -17.48 4.64
CA ALA A 114 -3.06 -16.72 5.73
C ALA A 114 -3.97 -15.54 6.10
N CYS A 115 -4.15 -15.27 7.39
CA CYS A 115 -5.07 -14.24 7.87
C CYS A 115 -4.84 -12.83 7.28
N PRO A 116 -3.60 -12.35 7.02
CA PRO A 116 -3.38 -11.05 6.40
C PRO A 116 -3.85 -10.94 4.93
N GLU A 117 -4.08 -12.06 4.24
CA GLU A 117 -4.54 -12.04 2.84
C GLU A 117 -6.05 -11.76 2.74
N LEU A 118 -6.76 -11.71 3.87
CA LEU A 118 -8.20 -11.55 3.91
C LEU A 118 -8.68 -10.10 4.10
N CYS A 119 -7.78 -9.17 4.47
CA CYS A 119 -8.06 -7.74 4.75
C CYS A 119 -8.57 -6.89 3.57
N GLY A 120 -9.14 -7.51 2.54
CA GLY A 120 -9.62 -6.87 1.32
C GLY A 120 -10.41 -7.84 0.43
N ASP A 121 -10.96 -8.91 1.01
CA ASP A 121 -11.74 -9.92 0.30
C ASP A 121 -13.25 -9.64 0.32
N GLY A 122 -13.69 -8.60 1.04
CA GLY A 122 -15.07 -8.15 1.13
C GLY A 122 -15.91 -8.93 2.14
N LEU A 123 -15.30 -9.80 2.93
CA LEU A 123 -15.96 -10.59 3.98
C LEU A 123 -15.52 -10.09 5.35
N LEU A 124 -16.25 -10.48 6.40
CA LEU A 124 -15.81 -10.25 7.79
C LEU A 124 -15.18 -11.54 8.31
N ASN A 125 -13.88 -11.69 8.14
CA ASN A 125 -13.15 -12.91 8.49
C ASN A 125 -11.74 -12.61 9.03
N GLY A 126 -10.90 -13.63 9.19
CA GLY A 126 -9.57 -13.46 9.77
C GLY A 126 -9.59 -12.88 11.20
N TYR A 127 -8.91 -11.74 11.39
CA TYR A 127 -8.85 -10.99 12.66
C TYR A 127 -9.65 -9.68 12.65
N GLU A 128 -10.44 -9.47 11.62
CA GLU A 128 -11.15 -8.23 11.36
C GLU A 128 -12.17 -7.90 12.45
N GLN A 129 -12.38 -6.61 12.66
CA GLN A 129 -13.40 -6.08 13.57
C GLN A 129 -14.64 -5.60 12.79
N GLU A 130 -14.43 -5.09 11.58
CA GLU A 130 -15.44 -4.84 10.55
C GLU A 130 -14.87 -5.31 9.19
N VAL A 131 -15.72 -5.40 8.16
CA VAL A 131 -15.32 -5.98 6.85
C VAL A 131 -14.06 -5.30 6.33
N ASP A 132 -13.04 -6.10 6.00
CA ASP A 132 -11.75 -5.66 5.46
C ASP A 132 -10.94 -4.71 6.38
N CYS A 133 -11.25 -4.61 7.68
CA CYS A 133 -10.53 -3.72 8.58
C CYS A 133 -10.46 -4.18 10.05
N GLY A 134 -9.49 -3.60 10.75
CA GLY A 134 -9.22 -3.84 12.15
C GLY A 134 -8.56 -5.20 12.40
N GLY A 135 -8.11 -5.38 13.63
CA GLY A 135 -7.37 -6.58 14.02
C GLY A 135 -5.87 -6.34 14.01
N VAL A 136 -5.11 -7.43 14.11
CA VAL A 136 -3.63 -7.39 14.13
C VAL A 136 -3.04 -7.34 12.73
N ASP A 137 -3.78 -7.81 11.73
CA ASP A 137 -3.28 -8.02 10.37
C ASP A 137 -3.84 -7.02 9.34
N CYS A 138 -4.89 -6.25 9.68
CA CYS A 138 -5.53 -5.27 8.79
C CYS A 138 -5.40 -3.84 9.32
N ASP A 139 -5.57 -2.86 8.43
CA ASP A 139 -5.56 -1.44 8.79
C ASP A 139 -6.71 -1.13 9.77
N PRO A 140 -6.55 -0.16 10.70
CA PRO A 140 -7.61 0.21 11.65
C PRO A 140 -8.94 0.53 10.95
N CYS A 141 -10.04 0.08 11.55
CA CYS A 141 -11.37 0.42 11.01
C CYS A 141 -11.62 1.92 11.10
N PRO A 142 -12.28 2.52 10.08
CA PRO A 142 -12.53 3.94 10.06
C PRO A 142 -13.37 4.38 11.25
N SER A 143 -12.96 5.45 11.92
CA SER A 143 -13.71 6.01 13.05
C SER A 143 -13.56 7.52 13.12
N CYS A 144 -14.69 8.21 13.22
CA CYS A 144 -14.78 9.67 13.34
C CYS A 144 -14.32 10.24 14.70
N THR A 145 -13.51 9.51 15.46
CA THR A 145 -13.05 9.87 16.82
C THR A 145 -11.72 9.21 17.22
N ASP A 146 -11.02 8.55 16.29
CA ASP A 146 -9.79 7.83 16.58
C ASP A 146 -8.51 8.68 16.46
N GLY A 147 -8.63 9.88 15.86
CA GLY A 147 -7.54 10.85 15.74
C GLY A 147 -6.61 10.57 14.55
N GLU A 148 -6.97 9.66 13.66
CA GLU A 148 -6.24 9.36 12.43
C GLU A 148 -7.08 9.80 11.21
N LEU A 149 -6.45 9.99 10.04
CA LEU A 149 -7.17 10.23 8.79
C LEU A 149 -7.36 8.89 8.07
N ASN A 150 -8.54 8.28 8.18
CA ASN A 150 -8.79 6.95 7.61
C ASN A 150 -10.18 6.81 6.96
N GLY A 151 -10.40 5.69 6.27
CA GLY A 151 -11.67 5.42 5.57
C GLY A 151 -12.03 6.45 4.50
N ASP A 152 -13.24 7.00 4.59
CA ASP A 152 -13.77 8.01 3.66
C ASP A 152 -13.67 9.46 4.18
N GLU A 153 -12.94 9.66 5.28
CA GLU A 153 -12.70 10.96 5.88
C GLU A 153 -11.98 11.92 4.94
N THR A 154 -12.32 13.21 5.02
CA THR A 154 -11.65 14.29 4.26
C THR A 154 -10.78 15.18 5.13
N GLY A 155 -10.76 14.90 6.44
CA GLY A 155 -9.95 15.50 7.49
C GLY A 155 -9.97 14.55 8.69
N ILE A 156 -9.02 14.67 9.63
CA ILE A 156 -8.94 13.74 10.77
C ILE A 156 -10.27 13.72 11.52
N ASP A 157 -10.84 12.52 11.69
CA ASP A 157 -12.11 12.28 12.38
C ASP A 157 -13.33 12.99 11.75
N CYS A 158 -13.24 13.48 10.50
CA CYS A 158 -14.30 14.27 9.89
C CYS A 158 -14.42 14.16 8.36
N GLY A 159 -15.61 14.49 7.85
CA GLY A 159 -15.93 14.41 6.43
C GLY A 159 -16.26 12.99 5.97
N GLY A 160 -16.29 12.78 4.66
CA GLY A 160 -16.83 11.53 4.11
C GLY A 160 -18.36 11.40 4.24
N ASN A 161 -18.87 10.19 4.03
CA ASN A 161 -20.29 9.86 4.18
C ASN A 161 -20.65 9.46 5.61
N ASN A 162 -19.67 8.98 6.39
CA ASN A 162 -19.90 8.39 7.70
C ASN A 162 -19.57 9.33 8.88
N CYS A 163 -18.82 10.42 8.65
CA CYS A 163 -18.48 11.40 9.69
C CYS A 163 -19.15 12.76 9.49
N ASP A 164 -19.21 13.54 10.56
CA ASP A 164 -19.71 14.91 10.50
C ASP A 164 -18.82 15.74 9.56
N PRO A 165 -19.38 16.68 8.76
CA PRO A 165 -18.58 17.53 7.90
C PRO A 165 -17.49 18.24 8.71
N CYS A 166 -16.26 18.27 8.21
CA CYS A 166 -15.18 19.01 8.84
C CYS A 166 -15.60 20.46 9.07
N GLU A 167 -15.79 20.84 10.34
CA GLU A 167 -16.07 22.23 10.68
C GLU A 167 -14.82 23.07 10.33
N CYS A 168 -15.01 24.18 9.62
CA CYS A 168 -13.95 25.10 9.17
C CYS A 168 -13.32 25.91 10.32
N LEU A 169 -12.94 25.25 11.41
CA LEU A 169 -12.18 25.82 12.52
C LEU A 169 -10.73 25.32 12.46
N CYS A 170 -10.08 25.43 11.30
CA CYS A 170 -8.65 25.13 11.19
C CYS A 170 -7.89 26.16 12.04
N ASP A 171 -7.27 25.69 13.13
CA ASP A 171 -6.30 26.46 13.89
C ASP A 171 -4.91 25.96 13.50
N CYS A 172 -4.34 26.57 12.47
CA CYS A 172 -3.02 26.23 11.91
C CYS A 172 -1.84 26.57 12.85
N THR A 173 -2.05 26.55 14.17
CA THR A 173 -1.06 26.87 15.20
C THR A 173 -1.24 26.08 16.50
N ASN A 174 -2.15 25.11 16.53
CA ASN A 174 -2.54 24.41 17.76
C ASN A 174 -1.69 23.17 18.05
N GLY A 175 -0.83 22.75 17.12
CA GLY A 175 0.10 21.65 17.28
C GLY A 175 -0.53 20.27 17.13
N ILE A 176 -1.74 20.18 16.58
CA ILE A 176 -2.41 18.94 16.20
C ILE A 176 -2.78 19.02 14.71
N GLN A 177 -2.86 17.88 14.02
CA GLN A 177 -3.37 17.88 12.65
C GLN A 177 -4.91 17.87 12.74
N ASP A 178 -5.57 18.92 12.27
CA ASP A 178 -7.03 18.99 12.29
C ASP A 178 -7.64 19.70 11.08
N GLY A 179 -8.96 19.61 10.95
CA GLY A 179 -9.70 20.28 9.89
C GLY A 179 -9.31 19.78 8.48
N LEU A 180 -8.70 20.65 7.67
CA LEU A 180 -8.32 20.37 6.28
C LEU A 180 -6.81 20.56 6.07
N GLU A 181 -6.02 20.39 7.11
CA GLU A 181 -4.56 20.47 7.06
C GLU A 181 -3.98 19.27 6.31
N ASP A 182 -2.97 19.52 5.45
CA ASP A 182 -2.23 18.41 4.81
C ASP A 182 -1.31 17.74 5.84
N TYR A 183 -0.74 18.53 6.77
CA TYR A 183 0.08 18.10 7.91
C TYR A 183 -0.14 19.01 9.11
N ILE A 184 0.31 18.61 10.32
CA ILE A 184 0.16 19.39 11.56
C ILE A 184 0.39 20.89 11.34
N ASP A 185 -0.66 21.70 11.53
CA ASP A 185 -0.66 23.16 11.43
C ASP A 185 -0.32 23.75 10.02
N CYS A 186 -0.32 22.95 8.94
CA CYS A 186 0.01 23.45 7.60
C CYS A 186 -0.68 22.72 6.44
N GLY A 187 -0.68 23.36 5.27
CA GLY A 187 -1.26 22.81 4.04
C GLY A 187 -2.78 22.97 3.92
N GLY A 188 -3.33 22.35 2.88
CA GLY A 188 -4.74 22.46 2.57
C GLY A 188 -5.17 23.84 2.04
N PRO A 189 -6.49 24.09 1.92
CA PRO A 189 -7.01 25.33 1.36
C PRO A 189 -6.93 26.53 2.31
N ASN A 190 -6.75 26.30 3.62
CA ASN A 190 -6.90 27.31 4.66
C ASN A 190 -5.64 27.59 5.50
N CYS A 191 -4.62 26.73 5.46
CA CYS A 191 -3.34 26.99 6.11
C CYS A 191 -2.25 27.36 5.08
N GLU A 192 -1.16 27.95 5.56
CA GLU A 192 -0.01 28.22 4.69
C GLU A 192 0.59 26.89 4.19
N PRO A 193 1.14 26.85 2.97
CA PRO A 193 1.79 25.65 2.46
C PRO A 193 2.85 25.15 3.43
N CYS A 194 2.92 23.84 3.62
CA CYS A 194 3.92 23.23 4.48
C CYS A 194 5.34 23.59 4.04
N ALA A 195 6.02 24.36 4.89
CA ALA A 195 7.40 24.75 4.68
C ALA A 195 8.34 23.85 5.49
N ALA A 196 9.60 23.77 5.06
CA ALA A 196 10.63 23.14 5.84
C ALA A 196 11.17 24.13 6.88
N GLU A 197 10.88 23.89 8.15
CA GLU A 197 11.24 24.76 9.26
C GLU A 197 12.09 24.01 10.29
N ILE A 198 13.14 24.66 10.77
CA ILE A 198 13.95 24.16 11.88
C ILE A 198 14.59 25.31 12.63
N SER A 199 14.37 25.38 13.94
CA SER A 199 14.95 26.42 14.79
C SER A 199 15.63 25.84 16.00
N TRP A 200 16.61 26.55 16.55
CA TRP A 200 17.29 26.18 17.78
C TRP A 200 17.95 27.39 18.43
N SER A 201 18.30 27.28 19.71
CA SER A 201 19.12 28.27 20.40
C SER A 201 20.48 27.72 20.78
N SER A 202 21.53 28.53 20.59
CA SER A 202 22.87 28.27 21.13
C SER A 202 23.54 29.58 21.57
N PHE A 203 24.31 29.53 22.66
CA PHE A 203 24.90 30.72 23.31
C PHE A 203 23.89 31.86 23.58
N GLY A 204 22.61 31.53 23.83
CA GLY A 204 21.54 32.50 24.06
C GLY A 204 21.06 33.23 22.80
N ILE A 205 21.47 32.79 21.61
CA ILE A 205 21.01 33.30 20.31
C ILE A 205 20.10 32.25 19.67
N GLN A 206 18.93 32.66 19.19
CA GLN A 206 18.05 31.83 18.39
C GLN A 206 18.48 31.87 16.91
N TYR A 207 18.55 30.71 16.30
CA TYR A 207 18.81 30.49 14.89
C TYR A 207 17.55 29.93 14.23
N LEU A 208 17.14 30.55 13.13
CA LEU A 208 16.16 30.02 12.19
C LEU A 208 16.94 29.37 11.05
N GLY A 209 16.82 28.06 10.90
CA GLY A 209 17.55 27.20 9.97
C GLY A 209 16.87 26.99 8.63
N ASP A 210 15.82 27.77 8.36
CA ASP A 210 14.92 27.63 7.23
C ASP A 210 15.54 28.07 5.90
N ALA A 211 16.75 28.66 5.92
CA ALA A 211 17.43 29.07 4.69
C ALA A 211 17.83 27.85 3.83
N LEU A 212 18.18 26.73 4.49
CA LEU A 212 18.31 25.41 3.87
C LEU A 212 17.91 24.37 4.92
N ALA A 213 16.61 24.11 5.01
CA ALA A 213 16.04 23.04 5.82
C ALA A 213 15.61 21.89 4.90
N SER A 214 15.88 20.65 5.30
CA SER A 214 15.44 19.46 4.56
C SER A 214 15.37 18.24 5.46
N ALA A 215 14.35 17.41 5.29
CA ALA A 215 14.28 16.05 5.77
C ALA A 215 14.30 15.09 4.58
N VAL A 216 15.04 13.99 4.70
CA VAL A 216 15.10 12.95 3.66
C VAL A 216 15.30 11.59 4.29
N ILE A 217 14.65 10.56 3.75
CA ILE A 217 14.92 9.17 4.10
C ILE A 217 16.04 8.63 3.20
N VAL A 218 17.19 8.31 3.79
CA VAL A 218 18.34 7.75 3.08
C VAL A 218 18.56 6.30 3.53
N GLY A 219 18.17 5.35 2.67
CA GLY A 219 18.04 3.96 3.08
C GLY A 219 16.82 3.84 3.98
N SER A 220 17.02 3.51 5.26
CA SER A 220 15.99 3.57 6.31
C SER A 220 16.20 4.71 7.31
N ASN A 221 17.29 5.48 7.19
CA ASN A 221 17.61 6.50 8.17
C ASN A 221 17.00 7.84 7.80
N LEU A 222 16.38 8.50 8.78
CA LEU A 222 15.94 9.89 8.66
C LEU A 222 17.13 10.82 8.80
N GLN A 223 17.34 11.68 7.81
CA GLN A 223 18.34 12.74 7.84
C GLN A 223 17.64 14.09 7.83
N ILE A 224 17.89 14.90 8.85
CA ILE A 224 17.38 16.26 8.97
C ILE A 224 18.56 17.22 9.02
N GLN A 225 18.45 18.34 8.32
CA GLN A 225 19.43 19.42 8.38
C GLN A 225 18.77 20.79 8.30
N GLY A 226 19.47 21.78 8.86
CA GLY A 226 19.08 23.18 8.84
C GLY A 226 20.30 24.09 8.71
N THR A 227 20.19 25.15 7.92
CA THR A 227 21.20 26.21 7.81
C THR A 227 20.56 27.56 8.06
N SER A 228 21.10 28.32 9.00
CA SER A 228 20.62 29.67 9.26
C SER A 228 21.16 30.68 8.24
N LEU A 229 20.48 31.82 8.11
CA LEU A 229 20.98 32.96 7.32
C LEU A 229 22.31 33.52 7.82
N THR A 230 22.67 33.24 9.08
CA THR A 230 23.95 33.62 9.69
C THR A 230 25.06 32.59 9.46
N GLY A 231 24.75 31.46 8.81
CA GLY A 231 25.69 30.39 8.49
C GLY A 231 25.86 29.33 9.58
N ALA A 232 25.06 29.36 10.65
CA ALA A 232 25.04 28.26 11.61
C ALA A 232 24.33 27.06 10.99
N GLN A 233 24.82 25.86 11.24
CA GLN A 233 24.24 24.63 10.67
C GLN A 233 23.95 23.63 11.77
N ILE A 234 22.87 22.89 11.63
CA ILE A 234 22.54 21.76 12.48
C ILE A 234 22.10 20.58 11.62
N GLY A 235 22.40 19.37 12.06
CA GLY A 235 21.96 18.18 11.36
C GLY A 235 21.90 16.96 12.26
N PHE A 236 21.02 16.04 11.88
CA PHE A 236 20.72 14.82 12.60
C PHE A 236 20.60 13.65 11.62
N VAL A 237 21.09 12.50 12.04
CA VAL A 237 20.85 11.22 11.39
C VAL A 237 20.23 10.32 12.45
N ILE A 238 19.01 9.85 12.19
CA ILE A 238 18.24 8.99 13.08
C ILE A 238 18.05 7.65 12.38
N ALA A 239 18.40 6.58 13.10
CA ALA A 239 18.22 5.23 12.59
C ALA A 239 16.75 4.82 12.75
N GLU A 240 16.23 4.08 11.79
CA GLU A 240 14.91 3.46 11.94
C GLU A 240 14.88 2.57 13.19
N PRO A 241 13.87 2.73 14.08
CA PRO A 241 13.68 1.82 15.20
C PRO A 241 13.39 0.38 14.73
N VAL A 242 13.71 -0.61 15.56
CA VAL A 242 13.50 -2.04 15.21
C VAL A 242 12.03 -2.36 14.93
N ASP A 243 11.14 -1.67 15.63
CA ASP A 243 9.69 -1.81 15.51
C ASP A 243 9.10 -0.87 14.44
N GLY A 244 9.95 -0.22 13.63
CA GLY A 244 9.55 0.78 12.64
C GLY A 244 9.39 2.19 13.22
N TRP A 245 9.07 3.14 12.34
CA TRP A 245 8.77 4.51 12.74
C TRP A 245 7.43 4.59 13.46
N SER A 246 7.39 5.40 14.52
CA SER A 246 6.18 5.66 15.30
C SER A 246 6.22 7.06 15.90
N ASN A 247 5.04 7.57 16.22
CA ASN A 247 4.86 8.88 16.86
C ASN A 247 5.34 8.84 18.32
N GLY A 248 5.82 9.99 18.83
CA GLY A 248 6.26 10.13 20.21
C GLY A 248 7.62 9.49 20.56
N VAL A 249 8.39 9.03 19.58
CA VAL A 249 9.69 8.38 19.80
C VAL A 249 10.73 9.38 20.33
N VAL A 250 11.42 9.01 21.40
CA VAL A 250 12.52 9.79 21.99
C VAL A 250 13.85 9.10 21.73
N VAL A 251 14.68 9.74 20.93
CA VAL A 251 15.94 9.21 20.43
C VAL A 251 17.14 9.86 21.15
N PRO A 252 17.94 9.10 21.92
CA PRO A 252 19.17 9.62 22.51
C PRO A 252 20.31 9.64 21.48
N LEU A 253 21.00 10.76 21.37
CA LEU A 253 22.16 10.96 20.51
C LEU A 253 23.41 11.19 21.35
N ASN A 254 24.27 10.18 21.40
CA ASN A 254 25.52 10.16 22.16
C ASN A 254 26.49 9.11 21.56
N PRO A 255 27.76 9.01 22.02
CA PRO A 255 28.73 8.08 21.43
C PRO A 255 28.37 6.60 21.56
N SER A 256 27.43 6.24 22.44
CA SER A 256 26.97 4.86 22.64
C SER A 256 25.71 4.50 21.84
N SER A 257 25.08 5.47 21.18
CA SER A 257 23.85 5.30 20.43
C SER A 257 24.10 5.23 18.92
N LEU A 258 25.13 4.54 18.44
CA LEU A 258 25.34 4.37 17.00
C LEU A 258 24.22 3.51 16.41
N PRO A 259 23.75 3.77 15.17
CA PRO A 259 24.37 4.64 14.16
C PRO A 259 23.86 6.10 14.13
N GLN A 260 22.97 6.50 15.04
CA GLN A 260 22.38 7.84 15.07
C GLN A 260 23.33 8.89 15.68
N ALA A 261 23.27 10.11 15.15
CA ALA A 261 24.15 11.20 15.54
C ALA A 261 23.55 12.58 15.26
N GLY A 262 23.90 13.56 16.10
CA GLY A 262 23.71 14.99 15.85
C GLY A 262 25.03 15.72 15.62
N ALA A 263 25.00 16.76 14.80
CA ALA A 263 26.10 17.67 14.52
C ALA A 263 25.63 19.14 14.51
N TYR A 264 26.49 20.04 14.94
CA TYR A 264 26.27 21.49 14.94
C TYR A 264 27.53 22.21 14.49
N THR A 265 27.39 23.17 13.57
CA THR A 265 28.44 24.09 13.14
C THR A 265 28.04 25.51 13.54
N ALA A 266 28.83 26.14 14.39
CA ALA A 266 28.65 27.52 14.82
C ALA A 266 29.00 28.53 13.72
N THR A 267 28.52 29.77 13.84
CA THR A 267 28.77 30.83 12.84
C THR A 267 30.25 31.23 12.72
N ASP A 268 31.07 30.89 13.72
CA ASP A 268 32.52 31.10 13.70
C ASP A 268 33.29 29.92 13.09
N GLY A 269 32.59 28.88 12.62
CA GLY A 269 33.15 27.67 12.02
C GLY A 269 33.49 26.57 13.03
N GLY A 270 33.21 26.76 14.33
CA GLY A 270 33.37 25.69 15.33
C GLY A 270 32.43 24.52 15.03
N SER A 271 32.95 23.29 15.00
CA SER A 271 32.18 22.08 14.70
C SER A 271 32.09 21.18 15.92
N TYR A 272 30.87 20.76 16.23
CA TYR A 272 30.52 19.97 17.40
C TYR A 272 29.66 18.79 16.97
N THR A 273 29.82 17.64 17.62
CA THR A 273 29.00 16.47 17.36
C THR A 273 28.81 15.63 18.61
N THR A 274 27.66 14.98 18.68
CA THR A 274 27.37 13.96 19.70
C THR A 274 28.30 12.75 19.65
N LEU A 275 28.97 12.50 18.51
CA LEU A 275 29.92 11.39 18.36
C LEU A 275 31.23 11.61 19.13
N GLN A 276 31.63 12.87 19.31
CA GLN A 276 32.84 13.24 20.06
C GLN A 276 32.57 13.42 21.55
N GLY A 277 31.30 13.36 21.96
CA GLY A 277 30.83 13.55 23.33
C GLY A 277 29.56 14.38 23.40
N GLY A 278 29.01 14.52 24.60
CA GLY A 278 27.72 15.16 24.81
C GLY A 278 26.56 14.17 24.82
N ASN A 279 25.37 14.73 24.97
CA ASN A 279 24.12 13.99 25.01
C ASN A 279 23.01 14.93 24.51
N THR A 280 22.41 14.59 23.38
CA THR A 280 21.28 15.31 22.79
C THR A 280 20.09 14.38 22.71
N THR A 281 18.95 14.84 23.17
CA THR A 281 17.66 14.17 22.97
C THR A 281 17.06 14.71 21.69
N PHE A 282 16.67 13.82 20.79
CA PHE A 282 15.92 14.12 19.58
C PHE A 282 14.56 13.43 19.70
N GLN A 283 13.49 14.20 19.77
CA GLN A 283 12.14 13.70 19.93
C GLN A 283 11.40 13.86 18.61
N ILE A 284 10.76 12.78 18.18
CA ILE A 284 9.83 12.75 17.06
C ILE A 284 8.45 12.80 17.68
N ASN A 285 7.72 13.87 17.41
CA ASN A 285 6.34 14.01 17.84
C ASN A 285 5.42 13.31 16.85
N TYR A 286 5.66 13.54 15.56
CA TYR A 286 4.93 12.93 14.45
C TYR A 286 5.90 12.57 13.32
N ILE A 287 5.66 11.44 12.66
CA ILE A 287 6.38 11.06 11.44
C ILE A 287 5.50 10.25 10.50
N ASP A 288 5.43 10.68 9.24
CA ASP A 288 5.02 9.87 8.11
C ASP A 288 6.27 9.57 7.26
N PRO A 289 6.89 8.37 7.39
CA PRO A 289 8.25 8.08 6.93
C PRO A 289 8.35 7.74 5.43
N VAL A 290 7.55 8.38 4.58
CA VAL A 290 7.56 8.20 3.12
C VAL A 290 8.03 9.46 2.39
N SER A 291 8.51 9.32 1.15
CA SER A 291 8.78 10.48 0.29
C SER A 291 7.46 11.20 0.00
N GLY A 292 7.44 12.50 0.23
CA GLY A 292 6.24 13.33 0.24
C GLY A 292 5.58 13.44 1.62
N GLY A 293 5.94 12.61 2.60
CA GLY A 293 5.43 12.64 3.97
C GLY A 293 5.95 13.82 4.79
N TYR A 294 5.80 13.76 6.12
CA TYR A 294 6.11 14.89 7.00
C TYR A 294 6.68 14.45 8.34
N VAL A 295 7.53 15.28 8.94
CA VAL A 295 8.13 15.00 10.25
C VAL A 295 8.12 16.24 11.14
N VAL A 296 7.69 16.05 12.39
CA VAL A 296 7.62 17.09 13.40
C VAL A 296 8.26 16.63 14.68
N GLY A 297 9.01 17.50 15.34
CA GLY A 297 9.44 17.23 16.70
C GLY A 297 10.34 18.28 17.31
N THR A 298 11.07 17.86 18.33
CA THR A 298 11.93 18.75 19.12
C THR A 298 13.29 18.13 19.39
N PHE A 299 14.27 18.96 19.70
CA PHE A 299 15.57 18.47 20.14
C PHE A 299 16.21 19.42 21.14
N GLN A 300 17.01 18.86 22.04
CA GLN A 300 17.80 19.63 22.99
C GLN A 300 18.90 18.78 23.60
N GLY A 301 20.00 19.44 23.98
CA GLY A 301 21.07 18.82 24.73
C GLY A 301 22.42 19.44 24.41
N SER A 302 23.44 18.59 24.30
CA SER A 302 24.83 19.03 24.20
C SER A 302 25.64 18.22 23.22
N MET A 303 26.60 18.88 22.58
CA MET A 303 27.54 18.28 21.62
C MET A 303 28.96 18.73 21.97
N GLN A 304 29.98 17.96 21.58
CA GLN A 304 31.38 18.30 21.85
C GLN A 304 32.20 18.44 20.57
N ASP A 305 33.21 19.31 20.60
CA ASP A 305 34.24 19.36 19.57
C ASP A 305 35.33 18.30 19.81
N ALA A 306 36.32 18.23 18.92
CA ALA A 306 37.44 17.29 19.04
C ALA A 306 38.39 17.58 20.23
N LEU A 307 38.27 18.75 20.86
CA LEU A 307 39.06 19.17 22.02
C LEU A 307 38.32 18.94 23.34
N GLY A 308 37.06 18.48 23.28
CA GLY A 308 36.20 18.25 24.45
C GLY A 308 35.48 19.51 24.94
N ASN A 309 35.46 20.60 24.15
CA ASN A 309 34.64 21.76 24.47
C ASN A 309 33.18 21.43 24.17
N THR A 310 32.32 21.68 25.16
CA THR A 310 30.88 21.41 25.06
C THR A 310 30.12 22.64 24.59
N ILE A 311 29.19 22.42 23.68
CA ILE A 311 28.15 23.39 23.32
C ILE A 311 26.77 22.86 23.69
N THR A 312 25.87 23.76 24.06
CA THR A 312 24.47 23.44 24.32
C THR A 312 23.61 23.93 23.15
N VAL A 313 22.69 23.07 22.75
CA VAL A 313 21.60 23.39 21.82
C VAL A 313 20.30 23.21 22.59
N SER A 314 19.43 24.22 22.59
CA SER A 314 18.21 24.23 23.40
C SER A 314 17.03 24.80 22.64
N GLY A 315 15.81 24.40 23.02
CA GLY A 315 14.58 24.87 22.37
C GLY A 315 14.57 24.55 20.88
N GLY A 316 15.13 23.40 20.50
CA GLY A 316 15.15 22.95 19.13
C GLY A 316 13.77 22.46 18.71
N GLN A 317 13.29 22.93 17.57
CA GLN A 317 12.02 22.53 16.96
C GLN A 317 12.23 22.32 15.47
N TYR A 318 11.53 21.36 14.90
CA TYR A 318 11.53 21.12 13.46
C TYR A 318 10.15 20.65 13.01
N ALA A 319 9.75 21.09 11.82
CA ALA A 319 8.55 20.67 11.12
C ALA A 319 8.84 20.80 9.62
N MET A 320 8.88 19.70 8.88
CA MET A 320 9.28 19.75 7.49
C MET A 320 8.79 18.54 6.67
N PRO A 321 8.52 18.75 5.37
CA PRO A 321 8.24 17.65 4.47
C PRO A 321 9.47 16.77 4.28
N ILE A 322 9.23 15.48 4.08
CA ILE A 322 10.24 14.49 3.76
C ILE A 322 10.34 14.38 2.25
N ASP A 323 11.51 14.71 1.70
CA ASP A 323 11.82 14.56 0.29
C ASP A 323 12.11 13.09 -0.09
#